data_AF-A0A2E3X0J8-F1
#
_entry.id   AF-A0A2E3X0J8-F1
#
_cell.length_a   1.000
_cell.length_b   1.000
_cell.length_c   1.000
_cell.angle_alpha   90.00
_cell.angle_beta   90.00
_cell.angle_gamma   90.00
#
_symmetry.space_group_name_H-M   'P 1'
#
loop_
_entity.id
_entity.type
_entity.pdbx_description
1 polymer ?
#
loop_
_entity_poly.entity_id
_entity_poly.type
_entity_poly.pdbx_seq_one_letter_code
_entity_poly.pdbx_strand_id
1 'polypeptide(L)'
;MWLIDLQEACEREYQNPASGKAKVRELQVEWTEAHTRGEISDELLEGLDRRAFRLIRSDSEEWLRWLDDIEFWKPGWRGDEGVPTTD
;
A
#
# COMPACT_ATOMS: atom_id res chain seq x y z
N MET A 1 5.13 -6.94 9.43
CA MET A 1 6.31 -6.25 8.88
C MET A 1 5.92 -5.58 7.59
N TRP A 2 5.66 -6.30 6.49
CA TRP A 2 5.34 -5.72 5.17
C TRP A 2 4.29 -4.61 5.09
N LEU A 3 3.16 -4.73 5.80
CA LEU A 3 2.14 -3.67 5.80
C LEU A 3 2.66 -2.37 6.45
N ILE A 4 3.46 -2.50 7.51
CA ILE A 4 4.11 -1.38 8.18
C ILE A 4 5.19 -0.81 7.27
N ASP A 5 6.01 -1.65 6.64
CA ASP A 5 7.06 -1.22 5.71
C ASP A 5 6.48 -0.44 4.51
N LEU A 6 5.33 -0.89 3.98
CA LEU A 6 4.57 -0.19 2.95
C LEU A 6 4.07 1.17 3.44
N GLN A 7 3.50 1.23 4.65
CA GLN A 7 3.01 2.46 5.25
C GLN A 7 4.15 3.47 5.45
N GLU A 8 5.25 3.07 6.08
CA GLU A 8 6.42 3.91 6.33
C GLU A 8 7.05 4.42 5.02
N ALA A 9 7.15 3.57 3.99
CA ALA A 9 7.66 3.97 2.69
C ALA A 9 6.81 5.07 2.03
N CYS A 10 5.49 5.02 2.22
CA CYS A 10 4.58 6.03 1.69
C CYS A 10 4.61 7.33 2.52
N GLU A 11 4.57 7.22 3.86
CA GLU A 11 4.59 8.35 4.78
C GLU A 11 5.88 9.18 4.65
N ARG A 12 7.04 8.53 4.47
CA ARG A 12 8.31 9.23 4.23
C ARG A 12 8.31 10.08 2.96
N GLU A 13 7.46 9.73 1.99
CA GLU A 13 7.36 10.38 0.70
C GLU A 13 6.01 11.09 0.51
N TYR A 14 5.33 11.50 1.60
CA TYR A 14 4.00 12.12 1.53
C TYR A 14 3.96 13.37 0.63
N GLN A 15 5.05 14.16 0.59
CA GLN A 15 5.20 15.34 -0.27
C GLN A 15 5.68 15.03 -1.69
N ASN A 16 6.12 13.79 -1.94
CA ASN A 16 6.62 13.37 -3.24
C ASN A 16 5.97 12.03 -3.68
N PRO A 17 4.70 12.07 -4.14
CA PRO A 17 3.97 10.87 -4.54
C PRO A 17 4.70 10.07 -5.62
N ALA A 18 5.46 10.70 -6.52
CA ALA A 18 6.20 9.98 -7.55
C ALA A 18 7.30 9.08 -6.95
N SER A 19 8.05 9.61 -5.98
CA SER A 19 9.06 8.85 -5.23
C SER A 19 8.43 7.76 -4.38
N GLY A 20 7.35 8.07 -3.65
CA GLY A 20 6.60 7.08 -2.87
C GLY A 20 6.09 5.93 -3.74
N LYS A 21 5.48 6.22 -4.89
CA LYS A 21 5.00 5.20 -5.85
C LYS A 21 6.13 4.37 -6.48
N ALA A 22 7.34 4.92 -6.58
CA ALA A 22 8.50 4.12 -6.99
C ALA A 22 8.87 3.11 -5.90
N LYS A 23 8.90 3.53 -4.64
CA LYS A 23 9.15 2.65 -3.49
C LYS A 23 8.09 1.58 -3.31
N VAL A 24 6.82 1.91 -3.51
CA VAL A 24 5.74 0.91 -3.51
C VAL A 24 6.01 -0.20 -4.54
N ARG A 25 6.44 0.15 -5.76
CA ARG A 25 6.79 -0.85 -6.80
C ARG A 25 8.00 -1.70 -6.44
N GLU A 26 9.01 -1.12 -5.78
CA GLU A 26 10.16 -1.89 -5.29
C GLU A 26 9.70 -2.92 -4.25
N LEU A 27 8.88 -2.51 -3.29
CA LEU A 27 8.32 -3.42 -2.29
C LEU A 27 7.43 -4.50 -2.92
N GLN A 28 6.70 -4.21 -4.00
CA GLN A 28 5.94 -5.24 -4.76
C GLN A 28 6.83 -6.38 -5.22
N VAL A 29 8.04 -6.08 -5.69
CA VAL A 29 8.99 -7.11 -6.11
C VAL A 29 9.44 -7.92 -4.89
N GLU A 30 9.82 -7.25 -3.81
CA GLU A 30 10.36 -7.91 -2.61
C GLU A 30 9.35 -8.83 -1.91
N TRP A 31 8.11 -8.39 -1.71
CA TRP A 31 7.10 -9.23 -1.07
C TRP A 31 6.59 -10.33 -1.99
N THR A 32 6.62 -10.13 -3.32
CA THR A 32 6.32 -11.20 -4.28
C THR A 32 7.38 -12.29 -4.20
N GLU A 33 8.66 -11.92 -4.14
CA GLU A 33 9.73 -12.91 -3.94
C GLU A 33 9.62 -13.60 -2.57
N ALA A 34 9.31 -12.86 -1.49
CA ALA A 34 9.06 -13.45 -0.17
C ALA A 34 7.90 -14.46 -0.19
N HIS A 35 6.84 -14.16 -0.96
CA HIS A 35 5.73 -15.08 -1.17
C HIS A 35 6.17 -16.36 -1.88
N THR A 36 6.99 -16.26 -2.93
CA THR A 36 7.52 -17.47 -3.62
C THR A 36 8.37 -18.36 -2.71
N ARG A 37 8.94 -17.79 -1.64
CA ARG A 37 9.69 -18.53 -0.61
C ARG A 37 8.82 -19.06 0.53
N GLY A 38 7.51 -18.77 0.53
CA GLY A 38 6.57 -19.15 1.58
C GLY A 38 6.68 -18.32 2.85
N GLU A 39 7.30 -17.14 2.80
CA GLU A 39 7.51 -16.26 3.96
C GLU A 39 6.29 -15.38 4.27
N ILE A 40 5.38 -15.20 3.31
CA ILE A 40 4.11 -14.49 3.49
C ILE A 40 2.95 -15.34 2.96
N SER A 41 1.77 -15.17 3.57
CA SER A 41 0.55 -15.85 3.13
C SER A 41 -0.06 -15.21 1.89
N ASP A 42 -0.87 -15.98 1.16
CA ASP A 42 -1.68 -15.49 0.03
C ASP A 42 -2.56 -14.29 0.45
N GLU A 43 -3.17 -14.36 1.64
CA GLU A 43 -4.03 -13.29 2.18
C GLU A 43 -3.25 -11.99 2.41
N LEU A 44 -2.01 -12.09 2.92
CA LEU A 44 -1.17 -10.91 3.11
C LEU A 44 -0.73 -10.32 1.77
N LEU A 45 -0.32 -11.17 0.82
CA LEU A 45 0.04 -10.74 -0.54
C LEU A 45 -1.11 -10.01 -1.21
N GLU A 46 -2.31 -10.59 -1.23
CA GLU A 46 -3.50 -9.99 -1.84
C GLU A 46 -3.87 -8.65 -1.18
N GLY A 47 -3.68 -8.54 0.13
CA GLY A 47 -3.87 -7.31 0.88
C GLY A 47 -2.86 -6.20 0.53
N LEU A 48 -1.59 -6.56 0.31
CA LEU A 48 -0.53 -5.64 -0.09
C LEU A 48 -0.70 -5.18 -1.54
N ASP A 49 -0.98 -6.10 -2.46
CA ASP A 49 -1.14 -5.77 -3.89
C ASP A 49 -2.34 -4.88 -4.15
N ARG A 50 -3.46 -5.08 -3.44
CA ARG A 50 -4.62 -4.19 -3.55
C ARG A 50 -4.28 -2.77 -3.11
N ARG A 51 -3.53 -2.62 -2.01
CA ARG A 51 -3.09 -1.29 -1.52
C ARG A 51 -2.11 -0.66 -2.50
N ALA A 52 -1.11 -1.42 -2.95
CA ALA A 52 -0.14 -0.96 -3.92
C ALA A 52 -0.80 -0.48 -5.21
N PHE A 53 -1.80 -1.20 -5.72
CA PHE A 53 -2.58 -0.79 -6.88
C PHE A 53 -3.25 0.58 -6.69
N ARG A 54 -3.86 0.84 -5.54
CA ARG A 54 -4.50 2.13 -5.21
C ARG A 54 -3.46 3.24 -5.10
N LEU A 55 -2.41 3.01 -4.31
CA LEU A 55 -1.33 3.96 -4.08
C LEU A 55 -0.64 4.35 -5.39
N ILE A 56 -0.32 3.39 -6.26
CA ILE A 56 0.35 3.63 -7.54
C ILE A 56 -0.54 4.43 -8.52
N ARG A 57 -1.85 4.20 -8.52
CA ARG A 57 -2.79 4.83 -9.45
C ARG A 57 -3.34 6.16 -9.00
N SER A 58 -3.22 6.47 -7.71
CA SER A 58 -3.68 7.72 -7.13
C SER A 58 -3.11 8.94 -7.86
N ASP A 59 -3.83 10.06 -7.87
CA ASP A 59 -3.20 11.37 -8.08
C ASP A 59 -2.53 11.89 -6.79
N SER A 60 -2.10 13.15 -6.77
CA SER A 60 -1.43 13.72 -5.59
C SER A 60 -2.38 13.97 -4.41
N GLU A 61 -3.66 14.27 -4.67
CA GLU A 61 -4.64 14.48 -3.60
C GLU A 61 -5.09 13.14 -3.03
N GLU A 62 -5.41 12.19 -3.89
CA GLU A 62 -5.78 10.83 -3.51
C GLU A 62 -4.65 10.14 -2.75
N TRP A 63 -3.38 10.38 -3.13
CA TRP A 63 -2.23 9.87 -2.41
C TRP A 63 -2.30 10.24 -0.92
N LEU A 64 -2.46 11.53 -0.62
CA LEU A 64 -2.57 12.00 0.77
C LEU A 64 -3.78 11.40 1.48
N ARG A 65 -4.95 11.36 0.81
CA ARG A 65 -6.15 10.76 1.39
C ARG A 65 -5.98 9.29 1.73
N TRP A 66 -5.26 8.50 0.91
CA TRP A 66 -4.94 7.11 1.24
C TRP A 66 -3.95 6.99 2.40
N LEU A 67 -3.01 7.92 2.55
CA LEU A 67 -2.10 7.90 3.70
C LEU A 67 -2.84 8.19 5.01
N ASP A 68 -3.80 9.10 4.98
CA ASP A 68 -4.58 9.51 6.15
C ASP A 68 -5.72 8.51 6.50
N ASP A 69 -6.07 7.59 5.61
CA ASP A 69 -7.14 6.60 5.82
C ASP A 69 -6.68 5.47 6.75
N ILE A 70 -7.11 5.53 8.02
CA ILE A 70 -6.76 4.52 9.03
C ILE A 70 -7.35 3.14 8.69
N GLU A 71 -8.55 3.07 8.10
CA GLU A 71 -9.16 1.79 7.72
C GLU A 71 -8.39 1.12 6.58
N PHE A 72 -7.85 1.92 5.66
CA PHE A 72 -6.96 1.46 4.60
C PHE A 72 -5.72 0.76 5.16
N TRP A 73 -5.19 1.18 6.31
CA TRP A 73 -4.01 0.54 6.91
C TRP A 73 -4.32 -0.61 7.88
N LYS A 74 -5.60 -0.93 8.13
CA LYS A 74 -5.96 -2.06 9.01
C LYS A 74 -5.82 -3.43 8.33
N PRO A 75 -5.33 -4.45 9.07
CA PRO A 75 -5.39 -5.83 8.60
C PRO A 75 -6.80 -6.23 8.17
N GLY A 76 -6.92 -7.01 7.09
CA GLY A 76 -8.21 -7.49 6.59
C GLY A 76 -9.01 -6.51 5.75
N TRP A 77 -8.51 -5.30 5.46
CA TRP A 77 -9.12 -4.37 4.50
C TRP A 77 -9.31 -5.04 3.12
N ARG A 78 -10.52 -4.96 2.58
CA ARG A 78 -10.92 -5.64 1.32
C ARG A 78 -11.14 -4.71 0.13
N GLY A 79 -11.25 -3.40 0.37
CA GLY A 79 -11.24 -2.37 -0.68
C GLY A 79 -12.57 -2.18 -1.40
N ASP A 80 -13.68 -2.43 -0.70
CA ASP A 80 -14.98 -2.70 -1.31
C ASP A 80 -15.62 -1.49 -2.04
N GLU A 81 -15.17 -0.24 -1.83
CA GLU A 81 -15.70 0.92 -2.56
C GLU A 81 -14.60 1.81 -3.18
N GLY A 82 -13.32 1.48 -3.05
CA GLY A 82 -12.25 2.11 -3.83
C GLY A 82 -12.05 3.62 -3.70
N VAL A 83 -12.71 4.27 -2.76
CA VAL A 83 -12.54 5.68 -2.41
C VAL A 83 -11.88 5.72 -1.02
N PRO A 84 -10.83 6.52 -0.81
CA PRO A 84 -10.33 6.75 0.53
C PRO A 84 -11.45 7.39 1.36
N THR A 85 -11.67 6.92 2.59
CA THR A 85 -12.71 7.48 3.45
C THR A 85 -12.31 8.89 3.90
N THR A 86 -13.17 9.87 3.67
CA THR A 86 -13.08 11.19 4.31
C THR A 86 -13.83 11.13 5.64
N ASP A 87 -13.12 11.09 6.76
CA ASP A 87 -13.67 11.60 8.02
C ASP A 87 -13.71 13.15 7.99
#